data_AF-A0A9D1LVS2-F1
#
_entry.id   AF-A0A9D1LVS2-F1
#
_cell.length_a   1.000
_cell.length_b   1.000
_cell.length_c   1.000
_cell.angle_alpha   90.00
_cell.angle_beta   90.00
_cell.angle_gamma   90.00
#
_symmetry.space_group_name_H-M   'P 1'
#
loop_
_entity.id
_entity.type
_entity.pdbx_description
1 polymer ?
#
loop_
_entity_poly.entity_id
_entity_poly.type
_entity_poly.pdbx_seq_one_letter_code
_entity_poly.pdbx_strand_id
1 'polypeptide(L)'
;MYQFLWYFFIFAFLGWCVEVAFEAVLHGKFINRGLLNGPVCPIYGFGVVLVYYLLRPLSDSFMMLFVGSVLLTSALKWLTGFVLEKVFHQRWWDYSHRRFNLNGYICLPFSLAWGAACVFVINFLIPLANIF
;
A
#
# COMPACT_ATOMS: atom_id res chain seq x y z
N MET A 1 21.67 -0.96 -2.14
CA MET A 1 20.94 -0.77 -3.42
C MET A 1 20.17 -2.03 -3.83
N TYR A 2 20.76 -3.23 -3.77
CA TYR A 2 20.06 -4.48 -4.11
C TYR A 2 18.82 -4.80 -3.25
N GLN A 3 18.88 -4.57 -1.93
CA GLN A 3 17.73 -4.82 -1.04
C GLN A 3 16.49 -4.00 -1.38
N PHE A 4 16.67 -2.76 -1.89
CA PHE A 4 15.57 -1.90 -2.33
C PHE A 4 14.77 -2.55 -3.47
N LEU A 5 15.47 -3.05 -4.48
CA LEU A 5 14.84 -3.69 -5.64
C LEU A 5 14.10 -4.95 -5.22
N TRP A 6 14.72 -5.76 -4.35
CA TRP A 6 14.09 -6.97 -3.84
C TRP A 6 12.82 -6.68 -3.05
N TYR A 7 12.86 -5.76 -2.07
CA TYR A 7 11.67 -5.37 -1.33
C TYR A 7 10.60 -4.79 -2.25
N PHE A 8 10.99 -3.91 -3.18
CA PHE A 8 10.06 -3.35 -4.13
C PHE A 8 9.31 -4.44 -4.91
N PHE A 9 10.00 -5.41 -5.51
CA PHE A 9 9.35 -6.45 -6.30
C PHE A 9 8.53 -7.43 -5.45
N ILE A 10 9.05 -7.86 -4.30
CA ILE A 10 8.34 -8.78 -3.40
C ILE A 10 7.04 -8.13 -2.92
N PHE A 11 7.10 -6.90 -2.41
CA PHE A 11 5.92 -6.23 -1.88
C PHE A 11 4.99 -5.71 -2.98
N ALA A 12 5.50 -5.40 -4.18
CA ALA A 12 4.65 -5.11 -5.34
C ALA A 12 3.86 -6.34 -5.81
N PHE A 13 4.48 -7.53 -5.78
CA PHE A 13 3.81 -8.80 -6.09
C PHE A 13 2.82 -9.20 -4.99
N LEU A 14 3.21 -9.13 -3.72
CA LEU A 14 2.31 -9.42 -2.60
C LEU A 14 1.11 -8.46 -2.58
N GLY A 15 1.36 -7.17 -2.82
CA GLY A 15 0.29 -6.18 -2.94
C GLY A 15 -0.67 -6.48 -4.09
N TRP A 16 -0.14 -6.97 -5.23
CA TRP A 16 -0.97 -7.45 -6.32
C TRP A 16 -1.81 -8.67 -5.93
N CYS A 17 -1.23 -9.66 -5.25
CA CYS A 17 -1.98 -10.82 -4.74
C CYS A 17 -3.12 -10.41 -3.80
N VAL A 18 -2.89 -9.45 -2.91
CA VAL A 18 -3.91 -8.92 -1.99
C VAL A 18 -5.05 -8.24 -2.77
N GLU A 19 -4.74 -7.39 -3.76
CA GLU A 19 -5.75 -6.73 -4.58
C GLU A 19 -6.59 -7.73 -5.38
N VAL A 20 -5.93 -8.68 -6.04
CA VAL A 20 -6.59 -9.72 -6.82
C VAL A 20 -7.48 -10.57 -5.93
N ALA A 21 -7.00 -10.97 -4.75
CA ALA A 21 -7.80 -11.71 -3.78
C ALA A 21 -8.98 -10.87 -3.26
N PHE A 22 -8.77 -9.59 -2.98
CA PHE A 22 -9.82 -8.69 -2.53
C PHE A 22 -10.93 -8.54 -3.58
N GLU A 23 -10.58 -8.31 -4.84
CA GLU A 23 -11.53 -8.23 -5.96
C GLU A 23 -12.23 -9.57 -6.22
N ALA A 24 -11.49 -10.69 -6.14
CA ALA A 24 -12.06 -12.02 -6.27
C ALA A 24 -13.10 -12.31 -5.18
N VAL A 25 -12.87 -11.88 -3.94
CA VAL A 25 -13.82 -12.03 -2.83
C VAL A 25 -15.00 -11.08 -2.99
N LEU A 26 -14.78 -9.83 -3.38
CA LEU A 26 -15.83 -8.81 -3.45
C LEU A 26 -16.77 -9.01 -4.65
N HIS A 27 -16.22 -9.40 -5.80
CA HIS A 27 -16.95 -9.48 -7.07
C HIS A 27 -17.08 -10.91 -7.62
N GLY A 28 -16.45 -11.91 -7.00
CA GLY A 28 -16.45 -13.29 -7.48
C GLY A 28 -15.68 -13.50 -8.78
N LYS A 29 -14.85 -12.51 -9.20
CA LYS A 29 -14.14 -12.51 -10.47
C LYS A 29 -12.67 -12.19 -10.27
N PHE A 30 -11.82 -12.90 -11.00
CA PHE A 30 -10.41 -12.56 -11.08
C PHE A 30 -10.23 -11.31 -11.93
N ILE A 31 -10.00 -10.17 -11.29
CA ILE A 31 -9.72 -8.90 -11.96
C ILE A 31 -8.25 -8.58 -11.75
N ASN A 32 -7.49 -8.55 -12.84
CA ASN A 32 -6.09 -8.19 -12.78
C ASN A 32 -5.94 -6.66 -12.68
N ARG A 33 -5.60 -6.16 -11.49
CA ARG A 33 -5.31 -4.73 -11.24
C ARG A 33 -3.83 -4.37 -11.37
N GLY A 34 -2.98 -5.32 -11.77
CA GLY A 34 -1.55 -5.07 -11.87
C GLY A 34 -1.20 -4.17 -13.05
N LEU A 35 -0.09 -3.45 -12.90
CA LEU A 35 0.37 -2.49 -13.90
C LEU A 35 0.64 -3.21 -15.23
N LEU A 36 0.13 -2.67 -16.35
CA LEU A 36 0.27 -3.24 -17.70
C LEU A 36 -0.21 -4.71 -17.81
N ASN A 37 -1.21 -5.12 -17.02
CA ASN A 37 -1.67 -6.52 -16.88
C ASN A 37 -0.61 -7.47 -16.29
N GLY A 38 0.50 -6.96 -15.77
CA GLY A 38 1.52 -7.76 -15.08
C GLY A 38 1.13 -8.07 -13.63
N PRO A 39 1.77 -9.05 -12.96
CA PRO A 39 1.45 -9.45 -11.60
C PRO A 39 2.10 -8.54 -10.54
N VAL A 40 2.16 -7.22 -10.79
CA VAL A 40 2.85 -6.27 -9.92
C VAL A 40 2.05 -5.00 -9.75
N CYS A 41 1.93 -4.56 -8.50
CA CYS A 41 1.34 -3.27 -8.14
C CYS A 41 2.41 -2.36 -7.52
N PRO A 42 3.06 -1.49 -8.32
CA PRO A 42 4.18 -0.66 -7.88
C PRO A 42 3.88 0.21 -6.66
N ILE A 43 2.62 0.65 -6.50
CA ILE A 43 2.19 1.47 -5.37
C ILE A 43 2.48 0.79 -4.02
N TYR A 44 2.35 -0.54 -3.95
CA TYR A 44 2.63 -1.31 -2.74
C TYR A 44 4.12 -1.49 -2.50
N GLY A 45 4.90 -1.74 -3.56
CA GLY A 45 6.35 -1.78 -3.49
C GLY A 45 6.94 -0.45 -3.02
N PHE A 46 6.56 0.66 -3.66
CA PHE A 46 6.97 2.01 -3.25
C PHE A 46 6.50 2.36 -1.84
N GLY A 47 5.26 2.03 -1.50
CA GLY A 47 4.71 2.27 -0.16
C GLY A 47 5.52 1.61 0.93
N VAL A 48 5.77 0.30 0.83
CA VAL A 48 6.54 -0.44 1.85
C VAL A 48 7.98 0.07 1.94
N VAL A 49 8.62 0.33 0.81
CA VAL A 49 10.00 0.83 0.82
C VAL A 49 10.09 2.22 1.46
N LEU A 50 9.16 3.11 1.14
CA LEU A 50 9.11 4.45 1.72
C LEU A 50 8.86 4.38 3.23
N VAL A 51 7.93 3.52 3.66
CA VAL A 51 7.65 3.28 5.08
C VAL A 51 8.88 2.71 5.79
N TYR A 52 9.55 1.71 5.21
CA TYR A 52 10.77 1.15 5.78
C TYR A 52 11.86 2.22 5.98
N TYR A 53 12.16 3.05 4.98
CA TYR A 53 13.24 4.03 5.14
C TYR A 53 12.89 5.18 6.08
N LEU A 54 11.65 5.68 6.04
CA LEU A 54 11.26 6.86 6.83
C LEU A 54 10.83 6.51 8.25
N LEU A 55 10.24 5.33 8.47
CA LEU A 55 9.63 4.96 9.75
C LEU A 55 10.39 3.88 10.51
N ARG A 56 11.37 3.20 9.91
CA ARG A 56 12.28 2.31 10.67
C ARG A 56 12.97 2.98 11.86
N PRO A 57 13.46 4.23 11.82
CA PRO A 57 14.00 4.86 13.03
C PRO A 57 12.95 5.12 14.12
N LEU A 58 11.67 5.03 13.78
CA LEU A 58 10.53 5.20 14.70
C LEU A 58 9.93 3.85 15.13
N SER A 59 10.57 2.72 14.80
CA SER A 59 10.05 1.38 15.11
C SER A 59 10.03 1.04 16.59
N ASP A 60 10.76 1.79 17.42
CA ASP A 60 10.81 1.57 18.88
C ASP A 60 9.46 1.79 19.56
N SER A 61 8.60 2.62 18.99
CA SER A 61 7.24 2.83 19.47
C SER A 61 6.23 2.36 18.44
N PHE A 62 5.51 1.29 18.78
CA PHE A 62 4.42 0.74 17.96
C PHE A 62 3.42 1.83 17.54
N MET A 63 3.07 2.73 18.47
CA MET A 63 2.10 3.78 18.21
C MET A 63 2.62 4.83 17.23
N MET A 64 3.90 5.23 17.34
CA MET A 64 4.53 6.14 16.38
C MET A 64 4.66 5.50 14.99
N LEU A 65 5.07 4.23 14.94
CA LEU A 65 5.17 3.47 13.70
C LEU A 65 3.80 3.34 13.03
N PHE A 66 2.75 3.04 13.79
CA PHE A 66 1.39 2.92 13.27
C PHE A 66 0.88 4.25 12.72
N VAL A 67 0.91 5.32 13.54
CA VAL A 67 0.41 6.64 13.12
C VAL A 67 1.19 7.15 11.93
N GLY A 68 2.52 7.04 11.96
CA GLY A 68 3.36 7.45 10.84
C GLY A 68 3.10 6.64 9.57
N SER A 69 2.88 5.33 9.69
CA SER A 69 2.49 4.47 8.55
C SER A 69 1.15 4.86 7.98
N VAL A 70 0.13 5.10 8.83
CA VAL A 70 -1.20 5.55 8.40
C VAL A 70 -1.09 6.87 7.63
N LEU A 71 -0.37 7.85 8.17
CA LEU A 71 -0.21 9.17 7.54
C LEU A 71 0.54 9.06 6.21
N LEU A 72 1.66 8.36 6.19
CA LEU A 72 2.51 8.23 5.01
C LEU A 72 1.80 7.48 3.88
N THR A 73 1.20 6.34 4.18
CA THR A 73 0.46 5.56 3.18
C THR A 73 -0.78 6.29 2.68
N SER A 74 -1.48 7.03 3.55
CA SER A 74 -2.62 7.86 3.15
C SER A 74 -2.19 9.00 2.25
N ALA A 75 -1.08 9.69 2.56
CA ALA A 75 -0.53 10.75 1.73
C ALA A 75 -0.09 10.21 0.36
N LEU A 76 0.60 9.08 0.33
CA LEU A 76 1.03 8.43 -0.91
C LEU A 76 -0.17 8.01 -1.76
N LYS A 77 -1.18 7.36 -1.17
CA LYS A 77 -2.41 6.99 -1.88
C LYS A 77 -3.13 8.23 -2.39
N TRP A 78 -3.33 9.24 -1.55
CA TRP A 78 -4.00 10.47 -1.97
C TRP A 78 -3.27 11.15 -3.12
N LEU A 79 -1.94 11.32 -3.03
CA LEU A 79 -1.13 11.93 -4.08
C LEU A 79 -1.18 11.12 -5.37
N THR A 80 -1.00 9.80 -5.28
CA THR A 80 -1.02 8.91 -6.44
C THR A 80 -2.38 8.95 -7.13
N GLY A 81 -3.47 8.94 -6.35
CA GLY A 81 -4.84 9.02 -6.88
C GLY A 81 -5.11 10.35 -7.55
N PHE A 82 -4.68 11.45 -6.93
CA PHE A 82 -4.81 12.79 -7.48
C PHE A 82 -4.02 12.95 -8.78
N VAL A 83 -2.77 12.48 -8.83
CA VAL A 83 -1.93 12.54 -10.03
C VAL A 83 -2.51 11.66 -11.14
N LEU A 84 -2.95 10.44 -10.84
CA LEU A 84 -3.59 9.55 -11.80
C LEU A 84 -4.87 10.16 -12.39
N GLU A 85 -5.72 10.74 -11.55
CA GLU A 85 -6.94 11.42 -12.01
C GLU A 85 -6.60 12.64 -12.89
N LYS A 86 -5.56 13.40 -12.56
CA LYS A 86 -5.16 14.57 -13.35
C LYS A 86 -4.50 14.22 -14.68
N VAL A 87 -3.70 13.15 -14.73
CA VAL A 87 -2.95 12.77 -15.93
C VAL A 87 -3.76 11.88 -16.87
N PHE A 88 -4.49 10.90 -16.32
CA PHE A 88 -5.21 9.90 -17.10
C PHE A 88 -6.72 10.11 -17.11
N HIS A 89 -7.24 11.10 -16.36
CA HIS A 89 -8.69 11.35 -16.21
C HIS A 89 -9.47 10.12 -15.75
N GLN A 90 -8.80 9.18 -15.06
CA GLN A 90 -9.39 7.97 -14.54
C GLN A 90 -9.14 7.82 -13.04
N ARG A 91 -10.18 7.40 -12.32
CA ARG A 91 -10.08 7.01 -10.91
C ARG A 91 -9.79 5.52 -10.81
N TRP A 92 -8.60 5.18 -10.32
CA TRP A 92 -8.21 3.79 -10.09
C TRP A 92 -8.89 3.17 -8.87
N TRP A 93 -9.25 4.01 -7.90
CA TRP A 93 -10.05 3.65 -6.74
C TRP A 93 -11.04 4.76 -6.44
N ASP A 94 -12.24 4.38 -6.05
CA ASP A 94 -13.29 5.32 -5.67
C ASP A 94 -13.88 4.93 -4.31
N TYR A 95 -13.54 5.72 -3.29
CA TYR A 95 -14.06 5.59 -1.94
C TYR A 95 -15.16 6.62 -1.63
N SER A 96 -15.71 7.33 -2.64
CA SER A 96 -16.71 8.40 -2.43
C SER A 96 -17.96 7.91 -1.67
N HIS A 97 -18.32 6.63 -1.83
CA HIS A 97 -19.45 6.00 -1.14
C HIS A 97 -19.11 5.43 0.25
N ARG A 98 -17.86 5.54 0.72
CA ARG A 98 -17.45 5.06 2.05
C ARG A 98 -17.49 6.20 3.08
N ARG A 99 -17.90 5.88 4.31
CA ARG A 99 -17.89 6.84 5.43
C ARG A 99 -16.45 7.24 5.77
N PHE A 100 -16.24 8.51 6.13
CA PHE A 100 -14.91 9.08 6.42
C PHE A 100 -13.93 8.98 5.24
N ASN A 101 -14.43 9.17 4.02
CA ASN A 101 -13.58 9.35 2.84
C ASN A 101 -13.07 10.79 2.75
N LEU A 102 -11.89 10.95 2.15
CA LEU A 102 -11.27 12.24 1.90
C LEU A 102 -11.08 12.40 0.39
N ASN A 103 -11.88 13.29 -0.21
CA ASN A 103 -11.97 13.53 -1.66
C ASN A 103 -12.23 12.27 -2.51
N GLY A 104 -12.79 11.20 -1.92
CA GLY A 104 -12.96 9.91 -2.59
C GLY A 104 -11.67 9.11 -2.84
N TYR A 105 -10.49 9.68 -2.61
CA TYR A 105 -9.19 9.01 -2.86
C TYR A 105 -8.72 8.14 -1.71
N ILE A 106 -9.04 8.48 -0.47
CA ILE A 106 -8.68 7.68 0.71
C ILE A 106 -9.89 7.56 1.62
N CYS A 107 -9.92 6.54 2.48
CA CYS A 107 -10.90 6.47 3.55
C CYS A 107 -10.24 5.97 4.84
N LEU A 108 -10.67 6.54 5.96
CA LEU A 108 -10.13 6.26 7.28
C LEU A 108 -9.99 4.76 7.62
N PRO A 109 -11.02 3.91 7.45
CA PRO A 109 -10.90 2.49 7.81
C PRO A 109 -9.83 1.76 7.00
N PHE A 110 -9.69 2.06 5.70
CA PHE A 110 -8.63 1.48 4.89
C PHE A 110 -7.26 2.05 5.28
N SER A 111 -7.15 3.36 5.51
CA SER A 111 -5.92 3.97 5.99
C SER A 111 -5.40 3.32 7.28
N LEU A 112 -6.30 3.01 8.23
CA LEU A 112 -5.97 2.28 9.44
C LEU A 112 -5.52 0.83 9.16
N ALA A 113 -6.24 0.12 8.28
CA ALA A 113 -5.87 -1.24 7.89
C ALA A 113 -4.48 -1.28 7.21
N TRP A 114 -4.18 -0.33 6.33
CA TRP A 114 -2.87 -0.20 5.69
C TRP A 114 -1.78 0.17 6.69
N GLY A 115 -2.08 1.02 7.67
CA GLY A 115 -1.17 1.30 8.78
C GLY A 115 -0.81 0.05 9.57
N ALA A 116 -1.81 -0.77 9.93
CA ALA A 116 -1.58 -2.04 10.64
C ALA A 116 -0.77 -3.02 9.78
N ALA A 117 -1.09 -3.13 8.49
CA ALA A 117 -0.34 -3.95 7.55
C ALA A 117 1.13 -3.50 7.45
N CYS A 118 1.41 -2.20 7.42
CA CYS A 118 2.79 -1.68 7.39
C CYS A 118 3.56 -1.99 8.67
N VAL A 119 2.92 -1.89 9.83
CA VAL A 119 3.54 -2.29 11.11
C VAL A 119 3.88 -3.78 11.09
N PHE A 120 2.96 -4.63 10.63
CA PHE A 120 3.21 -6.06 10.46
C PHE A 120 4.37 -6.32 9.49
N VAL A 121 4.42 -5.59 8.38
CA VAL A 121 5.49 -5.72 7.39
C VAL A 121 6.85 -5.35 7.99
N ILE A 122 6.96 -4.20 8.67
CA ILE A 122 8.22 -3.74 9.27
C ILE A 122 8.70 -4.65 10.39
N ASN A 123 7.80 -5.09 11.27
CA ASN A 123 8.19 -5.85 12.46
C ASN A 123 8.32 -7.36 12.20
N PHE A 124 7.73 -7.89 11.13
CA PHE A 124 7.71 -9.33 10.86
C PHE A 124 8.26 -9.69 9.48
N LEU A 125 7.66 -9.19 8.40
CA LEU A 125 8.03 -9.60 7.03
C LEU A 125 9.43 -9.14 6.63
N ILE A 126 9.84 -7.93 7.00
CA ILE A 126 11.17 -7.41 6.67
C ILE A 126 12.28 -8.15 7.45
N PRO A 127 12.17 -8.37 8.77
CA PRO A 127 13.09 -9.24 9.49
C PRO A 127 13.15 -10.64 8.88
N LEU A 128 12.00 -11.24 8.55
CA LEU A 128 11.95 -12.55 7.89
C LEU A 128 12.69 -12.56 6.54
N ALA A 129 12.48 -11.52 5.72
CA ALA A 129 13.15 -11.38 4.44
C ALA A 129 14.66 -11.09 4.55
N ASN A 130 15.16 -10.68 5.72
CA ASN A 130 16.59 -10.48 5.99
C ASN A 130 17.28 -11.73 6.56
N ILE A 131 16.52 -12.76 6.93
CA ILE A 131 17.06 -14.04 7.42
C ILE A 131 17.53 -14.92 6.25
N PHE A 132 17.00 -14.69 5.04
CA PHE A 132 17.36 -15.37 3.80
C PHE A 132 18.28 -14.50 2.94
#